data_AF-A0A6L6YDG7-F1
#
_entry.id   AF-A0A6L6YDG7-F1
#
_cell.length_a   1.000
_cell.length_b   1.000
_cell.length_c   1.000
_cell.angle_alpha   90.00
_cell.angle_beta   90.00
_cell.angle_gamma   90.00
#
_symmetry.space_group_name_H-M   'P 1'
#
loop_
_entity.id
_entity.type
_entity.pdbx_description
1 polymer ?
#
loop_
_entity_poly.entity_id
_entity_poly.type
_entity_poly.pdbx_seq_one_letter_code
_entity_poly.pdbx_strand_id
1 'polypeptide(L)' 'MNYGGHEALRRDMAGLANNLCDLKTTRNVLEEKYHYRHDGLPERLAGMSLRRISVLLDKAFDIALMLDESFQD' A
#
# COMPACT_ATOMS: atom_id res chain seq x y z
N MET A 1 -25.51 -3.19 -9.57
CA MET A 1 -24.65 -3.71 -8.50
C MET A 1 -25.04 -5.12 -8.18
N ASN A 2 -24.17 -6.05 -8.52
CA ASN A 2 -24.36 -7.50 -8.32
C ASN A 2 -24.35 -7.92 -6.84
N TYR A 3 -24.00 -6.99 -5.94
CA TYR A 3 -23.80 -7.24 -4.51
C TYR A 3 -24.73 -6.43 -3.60
N GLY A 4 -26.01 -6.28 -3.98
CA GLY A 4 -27.01 -5.67 -3.10
C GLY A 4 -27.13 -6.42 -1.77
N GLY A 5 -27.13 -5.70 -0.64
CA GLY A 5 -27.17 -6.29 0.71
C GLY A 5 -25.79 -6.59 1.33
N HIS A 6 -24.70 -6.29 0.62
CA HIS A 6 -23.32 -6.44 1.09
C HIS A 6 -22.62 -5.08 1.32
N GLU A 7 -23.35 -4.03 1.71
CA GLU A 7 -22.82 -2.67 1.88
C GLU A 7 -21.64 -2.62 2.88
N ALA A 8 -21.70 -3.42 3.95
CA ALA A 8 -20.62 -3.52 4.93
C ALA A 8 -19.34 -4.10 4.30
N LEU A 9 -19.46 -5.20 3.56
CA LEU A 9 -18.34 -5.83 2.86
C LEU A 9 -17.70 -4.84 1.87
N ARG A 10 -18.50 -4.14 1.08
CA ARG A 10 -18.00 -3.14 0.12
C ARG A 10 -17.25 -2.00 0.82
N ARG A 11 -17.78 -1.53 1.95
CA ARG A 11 -17.11 -0.51 2.77
C ARG A 11 -15.79 -1.02 3.32
N ASP A 12 -15.74 -2.25 3.80
CA ASP A 12 -14.52 -2.84 4.37
C ASP A 12 -13.44 -3.00 3.29
N MET A 13 -13.81 -3.42 2.07
CA MET A 13 -12.86 -3.56 0.95
C MET A 13 -12.31 -2.21 0.50
N ALA A 14 -13.19 -1.22 0.32
CA ALA A 14 -12.77 0.15 0.00
C ALA A 14 -11.88 0.74 1.11
N GLY A 15 -12.21 0.47 2.38
CA GLY A 15 -11.41 0.89 3.53
C GLY A 15 -10.02 0.28 3.54
N LEU A 16 -9.91 -1.02 3.22
CA LEU A 16 -8.61 -1.70 3.11
C LEU A 16 -7.76 -1.11 1.97
N ALA A 17 -8.34 -0.90 0.79
CA ALA A 17 -7.63 -0.32 -0.35
C ALA A 17 -7.12 1.10 -0.04
N ASN A 18 -7.94 1.93 0.61
CA ASN A 18 -7.55 3.27 1.05
C ASN A 18 -6.40 3.24 2.07
N ASN A 19 -6.48 2.38 3.09
CA ASN A 19 -5.41 2.25 4.09
C ASN A 19 -4.08 1.81 3.46
N LEU A 20 -4.11 0.93 2.47
CA LEU A 20 -2.91 0.52 1.74
C LEU A 20 -2.36 1.65 0.86
N CYS A 21 -3.23 2.49 0.28
CA CYS A 21 -2.84 3.70 -0.44
C CYS A 21 -2.11 4.71 0.47
N ASP A 22 -2.65 4.96 1.66
CA ASP A 22 -2.04 5.83 2.67
C ASP A 22 -0.68 5.28 3.14
N LEU A 23 -0.59 3.96 3.31
CA LEU A 23 0.66 3.29 3.66
C LEU A 23 1.70 3.44 2.55
N LYS A 24 1.31 3.29 1.27
CA LYS A 24 2.19 3.55 0.12
C LYS A 24 2.70 4.98 0.10
N THR A 25 1.82 5.95 0.37
CA THR A 25 2.18 7.37 0.45
C THR A 25 3.19 7.63 1.55
N THR A 26 2.92 7.16 2.77
CA THR A 26 3.84 7.27 3.91
C THR A 26 5.20 6.67 3.59
N ARG A 27 5.19 5.49 2.97
CA ARG A 27 6.40 4.77 2.60
C ARG A 27 7.20 5.49 1.52
N ASN A 28 6.56 6.13 0.53
CA ASN A 28 7.24 6.92 -0.50
C ASN A 28 7.96 8.12 0.11
N VAL A 29 7.31 8.84 1.04
CA VAL A 29 7.94 9.95 1.78
C VAL A 29 9.16 9.46 2.57
N LEU A 30 9.06 8.32 3.24
CA LEU A 30 10.18 7.74 3.98
C LEU A 30 11.33 7.30 3.06
N GLU A 31 11.00 6.77 1.88
CA GLU A 31 12.02 6.30 0.95
C GLU A 31 12.78 7.45 0.27
N GLU A 32 12.09 8.55 0.00
CA GLU A 32 12.70 9.80 -0.46
C GLU A 32 13.62 10.39 0.62
N LYS A 33 13.17 10.37 1.88
CA LYS A 33 13.93 10.87 3.03
C LYS A 33 15.16 10.02 3.36
N TYR A 34 15.04 8.70 3.32
CA TYR A 34 16.08 7.73 3.70
C TYR A 34 16.52 6.92 2.50
N HIS A 35 16.98 7.61 1.45
CA HIS A 35 17.35 6.95 0.20
C HIS A 35 18.47 5.91 0.40
N TYR A 36 18.44 4.80 -0.34
CA TYR A 36 19.43 3.70 -0.20
C TYR A 36 20.89 4.10 -0.53
N ARG A 37 21.12 5.32 -1.01
CA ARG A 37 22.45 5.89 -1.26
C ARG A 37 22.90 6.87 -0.17
N HIS A 38 22.22 6.90 0.97
CA HIS A 38 22.64 7.72 2.09
C HIS A 38 24.05 7.32 2.57
N ASP A 39 24.86 8.30 2.94
CA ASP A 39 26.24 8.08 3.41
C ASP A 39 26.27 7.42 4.80
N GLY A 40 25.24 7.70 5.60
CA GLY A 40 25.04 7.08 6.91
C GLY A 40 24.57 5.63 6.81
N LEU A 41 25.26 4.75 7.52
CA LEU A 41 24.91 3.32 7.61
C LEU A 41 23.45 3.08 8.07
N PRO A 42 22.91 3.76 9.12
CA PRO A 42 21.54 3.48 9.56
C PRO A 42 20.49 3.94 8.53
N GLU A 43 20.67 5.10 7.91
CA GLU A 43 19.76 5.60 6.86
C GLU A 43 19.80 4.70 5.62
N ARG A 44 20.98 4.23 5.24
CA ARG A 44 21.13 3.28 4.13
C ARG A 44 20.42 1.96 4.40
N LEU A 45 20.53 1.43 5.62
CA LEU A 45 19.82 0.21 6.03
C LEU A 45 18.31 0.42 5.99
N ALA A 46 17.82 1.57 6.48
CA ALA A 46 16.41 1.94 6.39
C ALA A 46 15.95 1.99 4.94
N GLY A 47 16.67 2.69 4.06
CA GLY A 47 16.35 2.78 2.63
C GLY A 47 16.32 1.43 1.91
N MET A 48 17.29 0.56 2.16
CA MET A 48 17.27 -0.80 1.60
C MET A 48 16.06 -1.61 2.08
N SER A 49 15.68 -1.45 3.36
CA SER A 49 14.54 -2.16 3.94
C SER A 49 13.22 -1.63 3.38
N LEU A 50 13.06 -0.30 3.29
CA LEU A 50 11.90 0.34 2.67
C LEU A 50 11.72 -0.09 1.22
N ARG A 51 12.81 -0.22 0.45
CA ARG A 51 12.77 -0.71 -0.94
C ARG A 51 12.25 -2.13 -1.05
N ARG A 52 12.68 -3.03 -0.16
CA ARG A 52 12.19 -4.41 -0.10
C ARG A 52 10.71 -4.45 0.27
N ILE A 53 10.30 -3.64 1.24
CA ILE A 53 8.89 -3.50 1.64
C ILE A 53 8.04 -3.01 0.45
N SER A 54 8.53 -2.11 -0.40
CA SER A 54 7.79 -1.63 -1.59
C SER A 54 7.28 -2.76 -2.43
N VAL A 55 8.15 -3.69 -2.79
CA VAL A 55 7.84 -4.74 -3.77
C VAL A 55 6.71 -5.63 -3.26
N LEU A 56 6.63 -5.83 -1.95
CA LEU A 56 5.56 -6.60 -1.32
C LEU A 56 4.29 -5.77 -1.13
N LEU A 57 4.44 -4.50 -0.73
CA LEU A 57 3.32 -3.58 -0.52
C LEU A 57 2.59 -3.25 -1.82
N ASP A 58 3.32 -3.07 -2.92
CA ASP A 58 2.75 -2.83 -4.24
C ASP A 58 1.89 -4.02 -4.69
N LYS A 59 2.39 -5.26 -4.51
CA LYS A 59 1.61 -6.47 -4.81
C LYS A 59 0.36 -6.59 -3.93
N ALA A 60 0.47 -6.28 -2.64
CA ALA A 60 -0.67 -6.31 -1.74
C ALA A 60 -1.72 -5.26 -2.11
N PHE A 61 -1.26 -4.06 -2.50
CA PHE A 61 -2.11 -2.98 -2.98
C PHE A 61 -2.85 -3.37 -4.27
N ASP A 62 -2.16 -3.96 -5.25
CA ASP A 62 -2.78 -4.39 -6.51
C ASP A 62 -3.90 -5.42 -6.26
N ILE A 63 -3.68 -6.37 -5.33
CA ILE A 63 -4.70 -7.35 -4.93
C ILE A 63 -5.89 -6.67 -4.26
N ALA A 64 -5.64 -5.73 -3.34
CA ALA A 64 -6.70 -5.02 -2.66
C ALA A 64 -7.52 -4.12 -3.60
N LEU A 65 -6.86 -3.51 -4.58
CA LEU A 65 -7.52 -2.68 -5.61
C LEU A 65 -8.40 -3.55 -6.51
N MET A 66 -7.88 -4.68 -7.03
CA MET A 66 -8.69 -5.62 -7.81
C MET A 66 -9.91 -6.12 -7.02
N LEU A 67 -9.73 -6.35 -5.72
CA LEU A 67 -10.82 -6.78 -4.84
C LEU A 67 -11.87 -5.67 -4.67
N ASP A 68 -11.46 -4.43 -4.41
CA ASP A 68 -12.36 -3.28 -4.31
C ASP A 68 -13.15 -3.07 -5.63
N GLU A 69 -12.46 -3.05 -6.77
CA GLU A 69 -13.06 -2.94 -8.10
C GLU A 69 -14.11 -4.04 -8.36
N SER A 70 -13.80 -5.29 -7.97
CA SER A 70 -14.71 -6.43 -8.12
C SER A 70 -16.04 -6.26 -7.39
N PHE A 71 -16.08 -5.39 -6.37
CA PHE A 71 -17.26 -5.10 -5.56
C PHE A 71 -17.92 -3.75 -5.90
N GLN A 72 -17.36 -2.97 -6.82
CA GLN A 72 -17.96 -1.73 -7.34
C GLN A 72 -18.94 -1.97 -8.51
N ASP A 73 -18.85 -3.13 -9.19
CA ASP A 73 -19.76 -3.59 -10.27
C ASP A 73 -21.17 -4.05 -9.79
#